data_AF-A0A1J8QAN7-F1
#
_entry.id   AF-A0A1J8QAN7-F1
#
_cell.length_a   1.000
_cell.length_b   1.000
_cell.length_c   1.000
_cell.angle_alpha   90.00
_cell.angle_beta   90.00
_cell.angle_gamma   90.00
#
_symmetry.space_group_name_H-M   'P 1'
#
loop_
_entity.id
_entity.type
_entity.pdbx_description
1 polymer ?
#
loop_
_entity_poly.entity_id
_entity_poly.type
_entity_poly.pdbx_seq_one_letter_code
_entity_poly.pdbx_strand_id
1 'polypeptide(L)'
;MSDFSQQSLPPGALEALLRPSNTGNRSAIRKLSDFDQGVLAVSTSLDTDQGVSTNKFDLLCPRSGCGSVILKAGVGRWVESASVELDSAQDPRHPDLPALPTPPATAQWWLVTPNAMQFENIGFTRPVQPEGQHNTDSSFIYLNNAVGTQQLQKESSSC
;
A
#
# COMPACT_ATOMS: atom_id res chain seq x y z
N MET A 1 28.46 37.14 -8.78
CA MET A 1 27.84 36.94 -10.11
C MET A 1 27.84 35.45 -10.34
N SER A 2 26.70 34.80 -10.15
CA SER A 2 26.61 33.34 -10.22
C SER A 2 26.23 32.93 -11.63
N ASP A 3 27.12 32.20 -12.30
CA ASP A 3 26.91 31.61 -13.61
C ASP A 3 25.75 30.61 -13.56
N PHE A 4 24.65 30.93 -14.23
CA PHE A 4 23.64 29.94 -14.59
C PHE A 4 24.15 29.22 -15.84
N SER A 5 24.86 28.11 -15.67
CA SER A 5 25.20 27.24 -16.79
C SER A 5 23.92 26.81 -17.50
N GLN A 6 23.73 27.28 -18.74
CA GLN A 6 22.71 26.77 -19.65
C GLN A 6 23.03 25.30 -19.93
N GLN A 7 22.44 24.39 -19.16
CA GLN A 7 22.48 22.97 -19.45
C GLN A 7 21.72 22.74 -20.75
N SER A 8 22.45 22.59 -21.86
CA SER A 8 21.86 22.19 -23.13
C SER A 8 21.25 20.80 -22.95
N LEU A 9 19.94 20.70 -23.16
CA LEU A 9 19.23 19.43 -23.05
C LEU A 9 19.86 18.44 -24.05
N PRO A 10 20.32 17.26 -23.61
CA PRO A 10 20.95 16.31 -24.50
C PRO A 10 19.96 15.86 -25.59
N PRO A 11 20.45 15.61 -26.83
CA PRO A 11 19.60 15.16 -27.92
C PRO A 11 18.85 13.88 -27.51
N GLY A 12 17.53 13.87 -27.72
CA GLY A 12 16.64 12.79 -27.29
C GLY A 12 16.05 12.92 -25.89
N ALA A 13 16.48 13.90 -25.07
CA ALA A 13 15.88 14.11 -23.74
C ALA A 13 14.41 14.54 -23.82
N LEU A 14 14.10 15.47 -24.74
CA LEU A 14 12.72 15.90 -24.99
C LEU A 14 11.86 14.73 -25.51
N GLU A 15 12.40 13.91 -26.40
CA GLU A 15 11.71 12.74 -26.94
C GLU A 15 11.49 11.65 -25.88
N ALA A 16 12.44 11.47 -24.96
CA ALA A 16 12.28 10.56 -23.82
C ALA A 16 11.23 11.06 -22.81
N LEU A 17 11.12 12.38 -22.60
CA LEU A 17 10.10 12.99 -21.73
C LEU A 17 8.70 12.98 -22.37
N LEU A 18 8.64 13.20 -23.68
CA LEU A 18 7.40 13.18 -24.46
C LEU A 18 6.94 11.75 -24.79
N ARG A 19 7.83 10.76 -24.62
CA ARG A 19 7.47 9.35 -24.77
C ARG A 19 6.33 9.07 -23.78
N PRO A 20 5.12 8.70 -24.27
CA PRO A 20 4.07 8.26 -23.37
C PRO A 20 4.63 7.12 -22.54
N SER A 21 4.52 7.26 -21.21
CA SER A 21 4.97 6.25 -20.26
C SER A 21 4.45 4.90 -20.74
N ASN A 22 5.27 3.86 -20.72
CA ASN A 22 4.92 2.53 -21.22
C ASN A 22 3.69 1.98 -20.47
N THR A 23 2.50 2.36 -20.91
CA THR A 23 1.20 1.86 -20.50
C THR A 23 0.94 0.48 -21.11
N GLY A 24 1.74 0.09 -22.10
CA GLY A 24 1.57 -1.12 -22.90
C GLY A 24 1.90 -2.44 -22.21
N ASN A 25 2.46 -2.43 -21.00
CA ASN A 25 2.74 -3.67 -20.26
C ASN A 25 2.41 -3.60 -18.76
N ARG A 26 1.56 -2.65 -18.33
CA ARG A 26 0.89 -2.83 -17.03
C ARG A 26 -0.11 -3.95 -17.24
N SER A 27 0.24 -5.16 -16.80
CA SER A 27 -0.70 -6.26 -16.63
C SER A 27 -1.99 -5.69 -16.05
N ALA A 28 -3.13 -6.02 -16.68
CA ALA A 28 -4.42 -5.41 -16.35
C ALA A 28 -4.59 -5.32 -14.82
N ILE A 29 -4.78 -4.11 -14.31
CA ILE A 29 -5.04 -3.90 -12.89
C ILE A 29 -6.32 -4.67 -12.57
N ARG A 30 -6.18 -5.73 -11.77
CA ARG A 30 -7.31 -6.55 -11.34
C ARG A 30 -7.69 -6.19 -9.92
N LYS A 31 -8.99 -6.03 -9.71
CA LYS A 31 -9.55 -5.87 -8.37
C LYS A 31 -9.64 -7.24 -7.71
N LEU A 32 -9.67 -7.25 -6.38
CA LEU A 32 -9.83 -8.48 -5.62
C LEU A 32 -11.14 -9.22 -5.97
N SER A 33 -12.18 -8.47 -6.33
CA SER A 33 -13.46 -8.99 -6.82
C SER A 33 -13.36 -9.79 -8.11
N ASP A 34 -12.28 -9.62 -8.88
CA ASP A 34 -12.09 -10.29 -10.17
C ASP A 34 -11.53 -11.72 -10.00
N PHE A 35 -11.22 -12.13 -8.77
CA PHE A 35 -10.69 -13.45 -8.46
C PHE A 35 -11.77 -14.34 -7.85
N ASP A 36 -12.05 -15.47 -8.50
CA ASP A 36 -13.09 -16.41 -8.06
C ASP A 36 -12.84 -17.03 -6.68
N GLN A 37 -11.56 -17.18 -6.30
CA GLN A 37 -11.17 -17.70 -4.98
C GLN A 37 -10.92 -16.59 -3.95
N GLY A 38 -11.35 -15.36 -4.27
CA GLY A 38 -11.18 -14.18 -3.42
C GLY A 38 -9.74 -14.02 -2.96
N VAL A 39 -9.55 -13.97 -1.64
CA VAL A 39 -8.23 -13.68 -1.07
C VAL A 39 -7.22 -14.82 -1.22
N LEU A 40 -7.70 -16.07 -1.28
CA LEU A 40 -6.81 -17.23 -1.43
C LEU A 40 -6.08 -17.21 -2.77
N ALA A 41 -6.71 -16.66 -3.83
CA ALA A 41 -6.08 -16.52 -5.14
C ALA A 41 -4.91 -15.52 -5.16
N VAL A 42 -4.89 -14.57 -4.22
CA VAL A 42 -3.89 -13.50 -4.14
C VAL A 42 -2.86 -13.72 -3.03
N SER A 43 -2.96 -14.83 -2.30
CA SER A 43 -1.97 -15.28 -1.33
C SER A 43 -1.18 -16.49 -1.84
N THR A 44 0.09 -16.59 -1.48
CA THR A 44 0.93 -17.77 -1.72
C THR A 44 1.57 -18.22 -0.41
N SER A 45 1.54 -19.51 -0.11
CA SER A 45 2.27 -20.07 1.05
C SER A 45 3.76 -20.15 0.71
N LEU A 46 4.62 -19.74 1.65
CA LEU A 46 6.04 -20.09 1.57
C LEU A 46 6.21 -21.53 2.08
N ASP A 47 6.77 -22.42 1.26
CA ASP A 47 7.06 -23.81 1.66
C ASP A 47 8.06 -23.90 2.83
N THR A 48 8.83 -22.84 3.07
CA THR A 48 9.91 -22.79 4.07
C THR A 48 9.48 -22.38 5.48
N ASP A 49 8.35 -21.66 5.63
CA ASP A 49 7.83 -21.24 6.93
C ASP A 49 6.40 -21.76 7.11
N GLN A 50 6.24 -22.73 8.01
CA GLN A 50 5.00 -23.43 8.32
C GLN A 50 3.82 -22.45 8.50
N GLY A 51 2.98 -22.33 7.45
CA GLY A 51 1.71 -21.60 7.52
C GLY A 51 1.78 -20.09 7.25
N VAL A 52 2.92 -19.55 6.80
CA VAL A 52 3.02 -18.12 6.47
C VAL A 52 2.65 -17.89 5.00
N SER A 53 1.52 -17.22 4.77
CA SER A 53 1.10 -16.77 3.44
C SER A 53 1.57 -15.35 3.16
N THR A 54 2.00 -15.08 1.93
CA THR A 54 2.41 -13.74 1.46
C THR A 54 1.62 -13.29 0.23
N ASN A 55 1.66 -12.01 -0.09
CA ASN A 55 0.97 -11.49 -1.27
C ASN A 55 1.60 -12.03 -2.57
N LYS A 56 0.79 -12.67 -3.40
CA LYS A 56 1.24 -13.27 -4.67
C LYS A 56 1.53 -12.24 -5.76
N PHE A 57 0.85 -11.10 -5.71
CA PHE A 57 0.92 -10.04 -6.73
C PHE A 57 1.34 -8.71 -6.11
N ASP A 58 1.86 -7.81 -6.95
CA ASP A 58 2.09 -6.41 -6.58
C ASP A 58 0.77 -5.74 -6.17
N LEU A 59 0.77 -5.04 -5.05
CA LEU A 59 -0.38 -4.26 -4.57
C LEU A 59 -0.28 -2.86 -5.17
N LEU A 60 -1.34 -2.44 -5.85
CA LEU A 60 -1.39 -1.15 -6.54
C LEU A 60 -2.37 -0.19 -5.86
N CYS A 61 -2.11 1.11 -5.98
CA CYS A 61 -3.05 2.14 -5.58
C CYS A 61 -4.37 1.96 -6.34
N PRO A 62 -5.51 1.84 -5.63
CA PRO A 62 -6.79 1.52 -6.26
C PRO A 62 -7.42 2.69 -7.03
N ARG A 63 -6.90 3.91 -6.86
CA ARG A 63 -7.40 5.10 -7.56
C ARG A 63 -7.30 4.91 -9.08
N SER A 64 -8.39 5.18 -9.79
CA SER A 64 -8.45 5.13 -11.25
C SER A 64 -7.34 5.98 -11.86
N GLY A 65 -6.53 5.38 -12.73
CA GLY A 65 -5.44 6.06 -13.43
C GLY A 65 -4.16 6.30 -12.61
N CYS A 66 -4.12 5.98 -11.31
CA CYS A 66 -2.90 6.14 -10.50
C CYS A 66 -1.85 5.08 -10.86
N GLY A 67 -2.20 3.79 -10.66
CA GLY A 67 -1.30 2.67 -10.98
C GLY A 67 0.05 2.69 -10.26
N SER A 68 0.14 3.44 -9.14
CA SER A 68 1.32 3.45 -8.27
C SER A 68 1.45 2.09 -7.58
N VAL A 69 2.65 1.52 -7.57
CA VAL A 69 2.94 0.29 -6.83
C VAL A 69 3.12 0.67 -5.37
N ILE A 70 2.32 0.08 -4.49
CA ILE A 70 2.39 0.27 -3.03
C ILE A 70 3.33 -0.78 -2.44
N LEU A 71 3.14 -2.06 -2.80
CA LEU A 71 3.89 -3.18 -2.24
C LEU A 71 4.23 -4.19 -3.33
N LYS A 72 5.45 -4.74 -3.33
CA LYS A 72 5.86 -5.80 -4.24
C LYS A 72 5.34 -7.17 -3.81
N ALA A 73 5.19 -8.08 -4.78
CA ALA A 73 4.88 -9.49 -4.52
C ALA A 73 5.87 -10.11 -3.50
N GLY A 74 5.35 -10.88 -2.55
CA GLY A 74 6.09 -11.63 -1.55
C GLY A 74 6.49 -10.85 -0.29
N VAL A 75 6.20 -9.54 -0.21
CA VAL A 75 6.65 -8.68 0.87
C VAL A 75 5.66 -8.65 2.04
N GLY A 76 4.36 -8.58 1.74
CA GLY A 76 3.30 -8.50 2.74
C GLY A 76 2.95 -9.89 3.25
N ARG A 77 3.00 -10.07 4.56
CA ARG A 77 2.56 -11.30 5.25
C ARG A 77 1.07 -11.25 5.54
N TRP A 78 0.36 -12.33 5.27
CA TRP A 78 -1.05 -12.45 5.55
C TRP A 78 -1.30 -12.75 7.03
N VAL A 79 -2.03 -11.87 7.72
CA VAL A 79 -2.39 -12.03 9.13
C VAL A 79 -3.83 -11.61 9.40
N GLU A 80 -4.46 -12.23 10.39
CA GLU A 80 -5.73 -11.77 10.96
C GLU A 80 -5.43 -10.96 12.23
N SER A 81 -6.02 -9.76 12.33
CA SER A 81 -5.86 -8.87 13.48
C SER A 81 -7.17 -8.12 13.75
N ALA A 82 -7.23 -7.38 14.86
CA ALA A 82 -8.36 -6.52 15.18
C ALA A 82 -8.66 -5.56 14.01
N SER A 83 -9.94 -5.40 13.66
CA SER A 83 -10.32 -4.38 12.70
C SER A 83 -10.50 -3.05 13.43
N VAL A 84 -9.97 -1.99 12.85
CA VAL A 84 -10.13 -0.62 13.36
C VAL A 84 -10.91 0.19 12.33
N GLU A 85 -11.60 1.24 12.77
CA GLU A 85 -12.23 2.20 11.87
C GLU A 85 -11.14 3.04 11.19
N LEU A 86 -11.08 2.92 9.87
CA LEU A 86 -10.03 3.53 9.05
C LEU A 86 -10.49 4.84 8.40
N ASP A 87 -11.79 4.96 8.09
CA ASP A 87 -12.39 6.22 7.65
C ASP A 87 -12.80 7.07 8.86
N SER A 88 -12.01 8.09 9.21
CA SER A 88 -12.46 9.10 10.16
C SER A 88 -13.59 9.94 9.54
N ALA A 89 -14.68 10.15 10.28
CA ALA A 89 -15.77 11.04 9.86
C ALA A 89 -15.32 12.50 9.64
N GLN A 90 -14.15 12.87 10.17
CA GLN A 90 -13.62 14.23 10.15
C GLN A 90 -12.64 14.47 8.99
N ASP A 91 -12.13 13.42 8.36
CA ASP A 91 -11.15 13.53 7.28
C ASP A 91 -11.84 13.58 5.90
N PRO A 92 -11.43 14.51 5.01
CA PRO A 92 -11.98 14.58 3.67
C PRO A 92 -11.61 13.33 2.87
N ARG A 93 -12.61 12.50 2.57
CA ARG A 93 -12.47 11.32 1.72
C ARG A 93 -12.19 11.71 0.28
N HIS A 94 -11.34 10.94 -0.38
CA HIS A 94 -11.11 11.10 -1.81
C HIS A 94 -12.37 10.64 -2.58
N PRO A 95 -12.90 11.44 -3.54
CA PRO A 95 -14.16 11.13 -4.22
C PRO A 95 -14.14 9.79 -5.00
N ASP A 96 -12.97 9.39 -5.49
CA ASP A 96 -12.80 8.13 -6.23
C ASP A 96 -12.72 6.88 -5.35
N LEU A 97 -12.71 7.02 -4.02
CA LEU A 97 -12.65 5.88 -3.09
C LEU A 97 -14.00 5.71 -2.39
N PRO A 98 -14.64 4.53 -2.49
CA PRO A 98 -15.89 4.26 -1.77
C PRO A 98 -15.64 4.28 -0.26
N ALA A 99 -16.69 4.60 0.49
CA ALA A 99 -16.67 4.49 1.95
C ALA A 99 -16.37 3.04 2.35
N LEU A 100 -15.53 2.87 3.36
CA LEU A 100 -15.34 1.57 3.98
C LEU A 100 -16.62 1.15 4.74
N PRO A 101 -16.97 -0.15 4.71
CA PRO A 101 -18.02 -0.67 5.57
C PRO A 101 -17.60 -0.55 7.04
N THR A 102 -18.58 -0.57 7.94
CA THR A 102 -18.31 -0.64 9.39
C THR A 102 -17.40 -1.82 9.69
N PRO A 103 -16.28 -1.61 10.42
CA PRO A 103 -15.30 -2.65 10.66
C PRO A 103 -15.88 -3.80 11.50
N PRO A 104 -15.64 -5.07 11.13
CA PRO A 104 -15.93 -6.24 11.97
C PRO A 104 -15.00 -6.30 13.20
N ALA A 105 -15.13 -7.30 14.08
CA ALA A 105 -14.20 -7.47 15.20
C ALA A 105 -12.76 -7.76 14.73
N THR A 106 -12.59 -8.59 13.71
CA THR A 106 -11.29 -8.93 13.10
C THR A 106 -11.34 -8.75 11.59
N ALA A 107 -10.19 -8.39 11.02
CA ALA A 107 -10.00 -8.27 9.59
C ALA A 107 -8.65 -8.89 9.18
N GLN A 108 -8.52 -9.13 7.88
CA GLN A 108 -7.29 -9.66 7.30
C GLN A 108 -6.43 -8.53 6.74
N TRP A 109 -5.14 -8.60 7.01
CA TRP A 109 -4.20 -7.53 6.73
C TRP A 109 -2.93 -8.07 6.07
N TRP A 110 -2.30 -7.24 5.22
CA TRP A 110 -0.92 -7.44 4.83
C TRP A 110 0.00 -6.75 5.84
N LEU A 111 0.66 -7.56 6.65
CA LEU A 111 1.69 -7.15 7.60
C LEU A 111 3.01 -6.94 6.86
N VAL A 112 3.53 -5.71 6.92
CA VAL A 112 4.80 -5.33 6.31
C VAL A 112 5.89 -5.25 7.37
N THR A 113 6.94 -6.05 7.19
CA THR A 113 8.10 -6.16 8.09
C THR A 113 9.39 -6.18 7.27
N PRO A 114 10.53 -5.73 7.83
CA PRO A 114 10.71 -5.27 9.21
C PRO A 114 10.35 -3.80 9.42
N ASN A 115 10.17 -3.00 8.36
CA ASN A 115 9.90 -1.57 8.47
C ASN A 115 9.26 -0.99 7.19
N ALA A 116 8.94 0.31 7.23
CA ALA A 116 8.31 1.07 6.15
C ALA A 116 9.11 1.14 4.84
N MET A 117 10.42 0.84 4.84
CA MET A 117 11.23 0.90 3.62
C MET A 117 10.90 -0.23 2.63
N GLN A 118 10.03 -1.17 3.01
CA GLN A 118 9.54 -2.22 2.13
C GLN A 118 8.42 -1.73 1.19
N PHE A 119 7.86 -0.54 1.42
CA PHE A 119 6.90 0.07 0.50
C PHE A 119 7.63 0.73 -0.68
N GLU A 120 7.06 0.56 -1.87
CA GLU A 120 7.55 1.24 -3.08
C GLU A 120 7.09 2.70 -3.11
N ASN A 121 5.82 2.94 -2.86
CA ASN A 121 5.23 4.29 -2.83
C ASN A 121 4.12 4.35 -1.78
N ILE A 122 4.41 4.98 -0.64
CA ILE A 122 3.43 5.17 0.43
C ILE A 122 3.57 6.55 1.06
N GLY A 123 2.44 7.18 1.41
CA GLY A 123 2.39 8.40 2.20
C GLY A 123 1.89 8.08 3.60
N PHE A 124 2.53 8.65 4.62
CA PHE A 124 2.06 8.57 6.00
C PHE A 124 1.40 9.88 6.39
N THR A 125 0.22 9.79 7.00
CA THR A 125 -0.43 10.94 7.65
C THR A 125 0.28 11.28 8.95
N ARG A 126 -0.07 12.44 9.52
CA ARG A 126 0.45 12.83 10.84
C ARG A 126 -0.07 11.83 11.89
N PRO A 127 0.75 11.47 12.89
CA PRO A 127 0.28 10.63 13.98
C PRO A 127 -0.91 11.28 14.67
N VAL A 128 -2.02 10.54 14.77
CA VAL A 128 -3.11 10.88 15.69
C VAL A 128 -2.62 10.45 17.06
N GLN A 129 -2.20 11.40 17.90
CA GLN A 129 -1.74 11.08 19.25
C GLN A 129 -2.93 10.53 20.04
N PRO A 130 -2.92 9.28 20.52
CA PRO A 130 -3.67 8.96 21.72
C PRO A 130 -3.01 9.72 22.87
N GLU A 131 -3.81 10.32 23.75
CA GLU A 131 -3.26 11.01 24.92
C GLU A 131 -2.37 10.04 25.72
N GLY A 132 -1.05 10.30 25.71
CA GLY A 132 -0.07 9.68 26.59
C GLY A 132 0.36 8.26 26.23
N GLN A 133 1.32 8.11 25.31
CA GLN A 133 2.27 6.99 25.35
C GLN A 133 3.56 7.30 24.57
N HIS A 134 4.69 7.09 25.25
CA HIS A 134 6.06 7.36 24.79
C HIS A 134 6.76 6.02 24.50
N ASN A 135 7.34 5.90 23.30
CA ASN A 135 8.47 5.02 22.88
C ASN A 135 8.37 3.48 23.01
N THR A 136 8.45 2.75 21.86
CA THR A 136 9.50 1.74 21.51
C THR A 136 9.27 1.17 20.09
N ASP A 137 10.37 0.81 19.43
CA ASP A 137 10.56 0.82 17.97
C ASP A 137 10.37 -0.56 17.30
N SER A 138 9.12 -1.01 17.20
CA SER A 138 8.70 -2.05 16.25
C SER A 138 7.35 -1.66 15.68
N SER A 139 7.42 -0.98 14.54
CA SER A 139 6.26 -0.45 13.83
C SER A 139 5.75 -1.50 12.87
N PHE A 140 4.67 -2.18 13.24
CA PHE A 140 3.97 -3.06 12.31
C PHE A 140 3.05 -2.23 11.44
N ILE A 141 3.19 -2.36 10.13
CA ILE A 141 2.40 -1.62 9.16
C ILE A 141 1.46 -2.60 8.49
N TYR A 142 0.17 -2.39 8.73
CA TYR A 142 -0.90 -3.22 8.20
C TYR A 142 -1.56 -2.50 7.02
N LEU A 143 -1.70 -3.20 5.88
CA LEU A 143 -2.57 -2.77 4.79
C LEU A 143 -3.85 -3.59 4.77
N ASN A 144 -5.01 -2.91 4.87
CA ASN A 144 -6.30 -3.57 4.70
C ASN A 144 -6.62 -3.75 3.21
N ASN A 145 -7.28 -4.86 2.86
CA ASN A 145 -7.80 -5.12 1.51
C ASN A 145 -9.30 -4.80 1.37
N ALA A 146 -9.93 -4.16 2.36
CA ALA A 146 -11.36 -3.90 2.34
C ALA A 146 -11.78 -3.12 1.09
N VAL A 147 -12.53 -3.82 0.21
CA VAL A 147 -13.29 -3.28 -0.93
C VAL A 147 -12.51 -2.24 -1.74
N GLY A 148 -11.31 -2.59 -2.20
CA GLY A 148 -10.56 -1.73 -3.11
C GLY A 148 -10.07 -0.42 -2.48
N THR A 149 -9.91 -0.37 -1.16
CA THR A 149 -9.20 0.72 -0.48
C THR A 149 -8.04 0.12 0.32
N GLN A 150 -6.83 0.61 0.07
CA GLN A 150 -5.66 0.25 0.86
C GLN A 150 -5.50 1.32 1.94
N GLN A 151 -5.78 0.95 3.18
CA GLN A 151 -5.66 1.83 4.33
C GLN A 151 -4.62 1.28 5.30
N LEU A 152 -3.85 2.20 5.87
CA LEU A 152 -2.60 1.91 6.57
C LEU A 152 -2.79 2.13 8.07
N GLN A 153 -2.52 1.09 8.85
CA GLN A 153 -2.46 1.18 10.31
C GLN A 153 -1.03 0.93 10.77
N LYS A 154 -0.55 1.81 11.64
CA LYS A 154 0.70 1.64 12.38
C LYS A 154 0.36 1.21 13.79
N GLU A 155 0.65 -0.03 14.15
CA GLU A 155 0.56 -0.50 15.53
C GLU A 155 1.94 -0.53 16.18
N SER A 156 2.01 -0.02 17.40
CA SER A 156 3.18 -0.13 18.28
C SER A 156 2.88 -1.21 19.31
N SER A 157 3.57 -2.34 19.24
CA SER A 157 3.47 -3.36 20.28
C SER A 157 4.28 -2.92 21.50
N SER A 158 3.62 -2.78 22.65
CA SER A 158 4.31 -2.67 23.94
C SER A 158 4.65 -4.08 24.42
N CYS A 159 5.94 -4.36 24.64
CA CYS A 159 6.32 -5.41 25.58
C CYS A 159 6.05 -4.95 27.02
#